data_AF-Q11AA6-F1
#
_entry.id   AF-Q11AA6-F1
#
_cell.length_a   1.000
_cell.length_b   1.000
_cell.length_c   1.000
_cell.angle_alpha   90.00
_cell.angle_beta   90.00
_cell.angle_gamma   90.00
#
_symmetry.space_group_name_H-M   'P 1'
#
loop_
_entity.id
_entity.type
_entity.pdbx_description
1 polymer ?
#
loop_
_entity_poly.entity_id
_entity_poly.type
_entity_poly.pdbx_seq_one_letter_code
_entity_poly.pdbx_strand_id
1 'polypeptide(L)'
;MVTQADPNLNISKTGLEANFFILEKRSFKNRPDLLPESSENNLPNEKPFETLYDAFERYKRLVLLGEPGAGKTVALQEFKKNISKKERQAENNSLVIFVSIQKWKYPADIVTFLAKEIGKIEEDFRKEIQTKRLLLLLDGLDELPSNVSKRSESRDAEIIDYRVHFLSKLSDFLRNLNPNNISIVMTCRNGTLVKK
;
A
#
# COMPACT_ATOMS: atom_id res chain seq x y z
N MET A 1 18.10 26.15 12.40
CA MET A 1 17.61 25.33 13.52
C MET A 1 16.81 24.18 12.94
N VAL A 2 17.18 22.95 13.28
CA VAL A 2 16.61 21.71 12.74
C VAL A 2 15.19 21.54 13.27
N THR A 3 14.18 21.61 12.41
CA THR A 3 12.81 21.20 12.72
C THR A 3 12.85 19.71 13.03
N GLN A 4 12.63 19.36 14.31
CA GLN A 4 12.47 17.98 14.74
C GLN A 4 11.30 17.35 13.96
N ALA A 5 11.55 16.20 13.32
CA ALA A 5 10.50 15.38 12.74
C ALA A 5 9.59 14.89 13.87
N ASP A 6 8.28 15.08 13.73
CA ASP A 6 7.29 14.65 14.72
C ASP A 6 7.14 13.11 14.68
N PRO A 7 7.55 12.38 15.73
CA PRO A 7 7.41 10.93 15.77
C PRO A 7 5.95 10.46 15.90
N ASN A 8 5.01 11.38 16.17
CA ASN A 8 3.63 11.11 16.53
C ASN A 8 2.64 11.83 15.60
N LEU A 9 2.94 11.97 14.30
CA LEU A 9 2.08 12.65 13.33
C LEU A 9 0.62 12.20 13.51
N ASN A 10 -0.17 13.13 14.03
CA ASN A 10 -1.52 12.85 14.50
C ASN A 10 -2.46 12.83 13.29
N ILE A 11 -2.90 11.64 12.89
CA ILE A 11 -3.75 11.46 11.70
C ILE A 11 -5.10 12.17 11.87
N SER A 12 -5.65 12.20 13.08
CA SER A 12 -6.91 12.88 13.39
C SER A 12 -6.82 14.41 13.28
N LYS A 13 -5.62 14.99 13.47
CA LYS A 13 -5.38 16.44 13.34
C LYS A 13 -5.01 16.88 11.92
N THR A 14 -4.72 15.93 11.03
CA THR A 14 -4.32 16.19 9.64
C THR A 14 -5.42 15.94 8.62
N GLY A 15 -6.60 15.46 9.06
CA GLY A 15 -7.68 15.04 8.16
C GLY A 15 -7.37 13.76 7.38
N LEU A 16 -6.47 12.93 7.92
CA LEU A 16 -6.08 11.63 7.37
C LEU A 16 -6.78 10.51 8.15
N GLU A 17 -7.24 9.49 7.43
CA GLU A 17 -7.89 8.32 8.02
C GLU A 17 -7.10 7.06 7.65
N ALA A 18 -6.67 6.31 8.66
CA ALA A 18 -6.07 5.00 8.47
C ALA A 18 -7.17 3.94 8.57
N ASN A 19 -7.45 3.27 7.46
CA ASN A 19 -8.45 2.20 7.42
C ASN A 19 -7.77 0.83 7.36
N PHE A 20 -8.29 -0.09 8.16
CA PHE A 20 -8.02 -1.51 7.97
C PHE A 20 -8.69 -1.94 6.70
N PHE A 21 -7.94 -2.65 5.87
CA PHE A 21 -8.53 -3.18 4.67
C PHE A 21 -9.47 -4.32 5.05
N ILE A 22 -10.77 -4.02 5.09
CA ILE A 22 -11.83 -4.94 4.68
C ILE A 22 -12.10 -4.57 3.22
N LEU A 23 -11.92 -5.52 2.32
CA LEU A 23 -12.44 -5.47 0.96
C LEU A 23 -13.96 -5.45 1.10
N GLU A 24 -14.56 -4.28 1.33
CA GLU A 24 -16.01 -4.16 1.39
C GLU A 24 -16.61 -4.69 0.09
N LYS A 25 -17.58 -5.57 0.28
CA LYS A 25 -18.38 -6.17 -0.77
C LYS A 25 -19.00 -5.07 -1.63
N ARG A 26 -18.49 -4.87 -2.85
CA ARG A 26 -19.32 -4.63 -4.04
C ARG A 26 -18.48 -4.63 -5.33
N SER A 27 -18.81 -5.61 -6.18
CA SER A 27 -18.60 -5.66 -7.63
C SER A 27 -17.18 -5.60 -8.19
N PHE A 28 -16.29 -6.49 -7.73
CA PHE A 28 -15.26 -7.05 -8.61
C PHE A 28 -15.62 -8.51 -8.91
N LYS A 29 -15.85 -8.84 -10.19
CA LYS A 29 -16.06 -10.25 -10.63
C LYS A 29 -14.86 -11.14 -10.27
N ASN A 30 -13.68 -10.55 -10.07
CA ASN A 30 -12.44 -11.22 -9.69
C ASN A 30 -11.79 -10.45 -8.52
N ARG A 31 -12.00 -10.92 -7.28
CA ARG A 31 -11.40 -10.35 -6.07
C ARG A 31 -9.93 -10.79 -5.97
N PRO A 32 -8.95 -9.87 -5.87
CA PRO A 32 -7.60 -10.25 -5.44
C PRO A 32 -7.59 -10.57 -3.94
N ASP A 33 -7.10 -11.76 -3.55
CA ASP A 33 -7.03 -12.22 -2.13
C ASP A 33 -5.90 -11.51 -1.37
N LEU A 34 -6.11 -10.24 -1.06
CA LEU A 34 -5.19 -9.44 -0.26
C LEU A 34 -5.45 -9.58 1.27
N LEU A 35 -6.34 -10.47 1.70
CA LEU A 35 -6.84 -10.58 3.08
C LEU A 35 -6.86 -12.02 3.63
N PRO A 36 -6.67 -12.21 4.94
CA PRO A 36 -7.28 -13.35 5.65
C PRO A 36 -8.79 -13.15 5.77
N GLU A 37 -9.58 -14.21 5.58
CA GLU A 37 -11.03 -14.17 5.82
C GLU A 37 -11.31 -13.85 7.29
N SER A 38 -11.81 -12.65 7.55
CA SER A 38 -12.43 -12.32 8.84
C SER A 38 -13.62 -11.40 8.61
N SER A 39 -14.64 -11.67 9.39
CA SER A 39 -16.06 -11.43 9.20
C SER A 39 -16.48 -9.97 9.19
N GLU A 40 -17.48 -9.67 8.37
CA GLU A 40 -18.06 -8.35 8.10
C GLU A 40 -18.68 -7.57 9.28
N ASN A 41 -18.61 -8.04 10.52
CA ASN A 41 -19.47 -7.49 11.57
C ASN A 41 -18.73 -6.95 12.81
N ASN A 42 -17.46 -6.59 12.69
CA ASN A 42 -16.78 -5.83 13.76
C ASN A 42 -15.82 -4.80 13.16
N LEU A 43 -16.34 -3.65 12.77
CA LEU A 43 -15.73 -2.40 13.19
C LEU A 43 -16.47 -2.03 14.49
N PRO A 44 -16.04 -2.50 15.67
CA PRO A 44 -16.58 -1.98 16.91
C PRO A 44 -16.27 -0.48 16.97
N ASN A 45 -16.90 0.25 17.90
CA ASN A 45 -16.50 1.58 18.38
C ASN A 45 -15.01 1.64 18.78
N GLU A 46 -14.09 1.50 17.84
CA GLU A 46 -12.66 1.57 18.08
C GLU A 46 -12.28 3.04 18.02
N LYS A 47 -11.61 3.50 19.08
CA LYS A 47 -11.06 4.84 19.12
C LYS A 47 -10.17 5.03 17.88
N PRO A 48 -10.24 6.20 17.23
CA PRO A 48 -9.31 6.52 16.15
C PRO A 48 -7.87 6.31 16.64
N PHE A 49 -7.03 5.75 15.77
CA PHE A 49 -5.61 5.61 16.08
C PHE A 49 -5.00 7.00 16.19
N GLU A 50 -4.22 7.23 17.24
CA GLU A 50 -3.55 8.52 17.43
C GLU A 50 -2.44 8.70 16.40
N THR A 51 -1.77 7.61 16.03
CA THR A 51 -0.70 7.62 15.02
C THR A 51 -0.85 6.49 14.00
N LEU A 52 -0.26 6.67 12.81
CA LEU A 52 -0.14 5.60 11.80
C LEU A 52 0.67 4.40 12.34
N TYR A 53 1.56 4.63 13.30
CA TYR A 53 2.36 3.57 13.90
C TYR A 53 1.51 2.63 14.76
N ASP A 54 0.58 3.17 15.54
CA ASP A 54 -0.34 2.35 16.36
C ASP A 54 -1.24 1.49 15.47
N ALA A 55 -1.75 2.07 14.38
CA ALA A 55 -2.52 1.34 13.38
C ALA A 55 -1.68 0.22 12.74
N PHE A 56 -0.39 0.47 12.48
CA PHE A 56 0.53 -0.47 11.83
C PHE A 56 0.98 -1.62 12.75
N GLU A 57 1.23 -1.33 14.03
CA GLU A 57 1.48 -2.39 15.01
C GLU A 57 0.26 -3.30 15.13
N ARG A 58 -0.92 -2.66 15.20
CA ARG A 58 -2.27 -3.19 15.02
C ARG A 58 -2.35 -4.22 13.90
N TYR A 59 -2.14 -3.70 12.70
CA TYR A 59 -2.51 -4.35 11.45
C TYR A 59 -1.37 -4.20 10.47
N LYS A 60 -0.87 -5.35 10.00
CA LYS A 60 0.28 -5.40 9.10
C LYS A 60 -0.02 -4.93 7.68
N ARG A 61 -1.29 -4.73 7.32
CA ARG A 61 -1.73 -4.29 5.99
C ARG A 61 -2.72 -3.14 6.15
N LEU A 62 -2.34 -1.96 5.68
CA LEU A 62 -3.07 -0.71 5.86
C LEU A 62 -3.25 0.03 4.54
N VAL A 63 -4.38 0.73 4.43
CA VAL A 63 -4.57 1.78 3.43
C VAL A 63 -4.85 3.11 4.14
N LEU A 64 -4.02 4.09 3.88
CA LEU A 64 -4.16 5.47 4.34
C LEU A 64 -4.99 6.25 3.31
N LEU A 65 -6.19 6.64 3.72
CA LEU A 65 -7.11 7.45 2.92
C LEU A 65 -7.08 8.91 3.36
N GLY A 66 -7.49 9.77 2.44
CA GLY A 66 -7.63 11.20 2.69
C GLY A 66 -7.85 11.97 1.39
N GLU A 67 -8.32 13.21 1.54
CA GLU A 67 -8.55 14.11 0.42
C GLU A 67 -7.24 14.47 -0.32
N PRO A 68 -7.32 14.96 -1.57
CA PRO A 68 -6.18 15.56 -2.25
C PRO A 68 -5.55 16.67 -1.39
N GLY A 69 -4.22 16.67 -1.26
CA GLY A 69 -3.52 17.66 -0.43
C GLY A 69 -3.51 17.38 1.09
N ALA A 70 -4.20 16.34 1.58
CA ALA A 70 -4.22 16.00 3.02
C ALA A 70 -2.87 15.50 3.60
N GLY A 71 -1.80 15.49 2.81
CA GLY A 71 -0.46 15.13 3.30
C GLY A 71 -0.14 13.64 3.35
N LYS A 72 -0.92 12.76 2.69
CA LYS A 72 -0.70 11.29 2.65
C LYS A 72 0.76 10.88 2.33
N THR A 73 1.34 11.44 1.26
CA THR A 73 2.74 11.18 0.88
C THR A 73 3.71 11.61 1.96
N VAL A 74 3.49 12.78 2.58
CA VAL A 74 4.33 13.31 3.67
C VAL A 74 4.24 12.38 4.87
N ALA A 75 3.03 11.99 5.27
CA ALA A 75 2.79 11.05 6.36
C ALA A 75 3.47 9.70 6.11
N LEU A 76 3.38 9.14 4.90
CA LEU A 76 4.03 7.88 4.55
C LEU A 76 5.57 8.00 4.55
N GLN A 77 6.12 9.14 4.13
CA GLN A 77 7.57 9.41 4.18
C GLN A 77 8.08 9.58 5.61
N GLU A 78 7.34 10.27 6.48
CA GLU A 78 7.66 10.38 7.90
C GLU A 78 7.58 9.02 8.58
N PHE A 79 6.54 8.24 8.29
CA PHE A 79 6.42 6.86 8.73
C PHE A 79 7.63 6.02 8.31
N LYS A 80 8.07 6.11 7.04
CA LYS A 80 9.28 5.45 6.53
C LYS A 80 10.50 5.79 7.39
N LYS A 81 10.74 7.07 7.66
CA LYS A 81 11.90 7.54 8.44
C LYS A 81 11.89 6.90 9.83
N ASN A 82 10.72 6.92 10.48
CA ASN A 82 10.54 6.43 11.85
C ASN A 82 10.66 4.90 11.92
N ILE A 83 9.96 4.16 11.05
CA ILE A 83 10.00 2.69 11.04
C ILE A 83 11.38 2.18 10.67
N SER A 84 12.07 2.80 9.70
CA SER A 84 13.43 2.39 9.33
C SER A 84 14.41 2.57 10.49
N LYS A 85 14.23 3.61 11.32
CA LYS A 85 15.04 3.81 12.52
C LYS A 85 14.77 2.71 13.55
N LYS A 86 13.49 2.39 13.81
CA LYS A 86 13.08 1.33 14.75
C LYS A 86 13.57 -0.05 14.32
N GLU A 87 13.39 -0.42 13.04
CA GLU A 87 13.83 -1.70 12.49
C GLU A 87 15.36 -1.85 12.60
N ARG A 88 16.14 -0.78 12.35
CA ARG A 88 17.60 -0.80 12.56
C ARG A 88 18.00 -0.98 14.03
N GLN A 89 17.31 -0.30 14.95
CA GLN A 89 17.62 -0.36 16.39
C GLN A 89 17.27 -1.72 17.02
N ALA A 90 16.23 -2.37 16.52
CA ALA A 90 15.82 -3.69 16.97
C ALA A 90 16.63 -4.84 16.32
N GLU A 91 17.66 -4.52 15.51
CA GLU A 91 18.43 -5.48 14.71
C GLU A 91 17.54 -6.39 13.86
N ASN A 92 16.37 -5.87 13.50
CA ASN A 92 15.41 -6.61 12.71
C ASN A 92 15.93 -6.68 11.28
N ASN A 93 15.96 -7.88 10.71
CA ASN A 93 16.33 -8.10 9.30
C ASN A 93 15.18 -7.72 8.34
N SER A 94 14.75 -6.46 8.41
CA SER A 94 13.62 -5.92 7.66
C SER A 94 14.08 -5.11 6.46
N LEU A 95 13.46 -5.35 5.30
CA LEU A 95 13.65 -4.59 4.07
C LEU A 95 12.49 -3.60 3.93
N VAL A 96 12.75 -2.33 4.23
CA VAL A 96 11.76 -1.24 4.10
C VAL A 96 11.87 -0.60 2.72
N ILE A 97 10.82 -0.74 1.92
CA ILE A 97 10.77 -0.23 0.54
C ILE A 97 9.69 0.83 0.44
N PHE A 98 10.04 2.00 -0.07
CA PHE A 98 9.08 3.06 -0.39
C PHE A 98 9.11 3.33 -1.89
N VAL A 99 7.95 3.21 -2.53
CA VAL A 99 7.80 3.42 -3.97
C VAL A 99 6.52 4.17 -4.28
N SER A 100 6.56 4.99 -5.33
CA SER A 100 5.36 5.59 -5.89
C SER A 100 4.74 4.61 -6.89
N ILE A 101 3.45 4.28 -6.68
CA ILE A 101 2.71 3.35 -7.53
C ILE A 101 2.60 3.89 -8.96
N GLN A 102 2.57 5.22 -9.16
CA GLN A 102 2.54 5.87 -10.48
C GLN A 102 3.65 5.43 -11.44
N LYS A 103 4.79 4.98 -10.89
CA LYS A 103 5.93 4.52 -11.67
C LYS A 103 5.75 3.10 -12.20
N TRP A 104 4.84 2.32 -11.62
CA TRP A 104 4.48 1.02 -12.13
C TRP A 104 3.89 1.17 -13.54
N LYS A 105 4.41 0.38 -14.48
CA LYS A 105 3.97 0.41 -15.88
C LYS A 105 3.24 -0.89 -16.19
N TYR A 106 1.95 -0.79 -16.49
CA TYR A 106 1.17 -1.94 -16.93
C TYR A 106 1.83 -2.59 -18.18
N PRO A 107 1.94 -3.93 -18.26
CA PRO A 107 1.51 -4.95 -17.29
C PRO A 107 2.66 -5.55 -16.43
N ALA A 108 3.63 -4.75 -15.98
CA ALA A 108 4.84 -5.23 -15.30
C ALA A 108 4.54 -6.05 -14.03
N ASP A 109 5.41 -7.03 -13.74
CA ASP A 109 5.39 -7.78 -12.48
C ASP A 109 5.84 -6.90 -11.28
N ILE A 110 5.35 -7.22 -10.09
CA ILE A 110 5.68 -6.47 -8.87
C ILE A 110 7.13 -6.64 -8.47
N VAL A 111 7.71 -7.82 -8.63
CA VAL A 111 9.12 -8.05 -8.29
C VAL A 111 10.01 -7.22 -9.19
N THR A 112 9.78 -7.28 -10.51
CA THR A 112 10.51 -6.46 -11.49
C THR A 112 10.38 -4.97 -11.19
N PHE A 113 9.16 -4.51 -10.87
CA PHE A 113 8.90 -3.12 -10.51
C PHE A 113 9.68 -2.70 -9.26
N LEU A 114 9.56 -3.46 -8.16
CA LEU A 114 10.21 -3.12 -6.90
C LEU A 114 11.74 -3.18 -7.02
N ALA A 115 12.29 -4.22 -7.67
CA ALA A 115 13.72 -4.36 -7.89
C ALA A 115 14.28 -3.16 -8.65
N LYS A 116 13.60 -2.74 -9.73
CA LYS A 116 13.96 -1.54 -10.49
C LYS A 116 13.92 -0.27 -9.64
N GLU A 117 12.88 -0.08 -8.85
CA GLU A 117 12.73 1.14 -8.02
C GLU A 117 13.81 1.27 -6.93
N ILE A 118 14.34 0.15 -6.43
CA ILE A 118 15.43 0.15 -5.44
C ILE A 118 16.82 -0.03 -6.07
N GLY A 119 16.92 -0.07 -7.41
CA GLY A 119 18.18 -0.23 -8.13
C GLY A 119 18.86 -1.60 -7.92
N LYS A 120 18.07 -2.66 -7.72
CA LYS A 120 18.58 -4.03 -7.55
C LYS A 120 18.34 -4.89 -8.78
N ILE A 121 19.23 -5.86 -8.95
CA ILE A 121 19.03 -6.99 -9.86
C ILE A 121 17.86 -7.82 -9.33
N GLU A 122 16.98 -8.27 -10.23
CA GLU A 122 15.73 -8.92 -9.86
C GLU A 122 15.99 -10.23 -9.10
N GLU A 123 16.95 -11.03 -9.55
CA GLU A 123 17.32 -12.31 -8.93
C GLU A 123 17.80 -12.13 -7.48
N ASP A 124 18.60 -11.09 -7.20
CA ASP A 124 19.07 -10.79 -5.85
C ASP A 124 17.94 -10.26 -4.97
N PHE A 125 17.07 -9.43 -5.55
CA PHE A 125 15.87 -8.98 -4.85
C PHE A 125 14.97 -10.15 -4.45
N ARG A 126 14.76 -11.14 -5.34
CA ARG A 126 13.99 -12.36 -5.06
C ARG A 126 14.56 -13.15 -3.88
N LYS A 127 15.89 -13.29 -3.79
CA LYS A 127 16.55 -13.97 -2.65
C LYS A 127 16.38 -13.18 -1.35
N GLU A 128 16.47 -11.85 -1.40
CA GLU A 128 16.33 -11.02 -0.22
C GLU A 128 14.92 -11.05 0.38
N ILE A 129 13.87 -10.96 -0.45
CA ILE A 129 12.49 -10.97 0.05
C ILE A 129 12.05 -12.34 0.62
N GLN A 130 12.79 -13.41 0.32
CA GLN A 130 12.56 -14.73 0.92
C GLN A 130 13.13 -14.83 2.34
N THR A 131 14.18 -14.06 2.66
CA THR A 131 14.93 -14.18 3.92
C THR A 131 14.70 -13.02 4.87
N LYS A 132 14.20 -11.88 4.37
CA LYS A 132 13.94 -10.66 5.14
C LYS A 132 12.45 -10.46 5.38
N ARG A 133 12.12 -9.72 6.44
CA ARG A 133 10.76 -9.19 6.61
C ARG A 133 10.58 -7.99 5.67
N LEU A 134 9.62 -8.05 4.77
CA LEU A 134 9.36 -7.01 3.78
C LEU A 134 8.33 -6.02 4.33
N LEU A 135 8.69 -4.73 4.36
CA LEU A 135 7.76 -3.64 4.63
C LEU A 135 7.62 -2.78 3.38
N LEU A 136 6.45 -2.85 2.72
CA LEU A 136 6.14 -2.08 1.52
C LEU A 136 5.35 -0.82 1.87
N LEU A 137 5.88 0.33 1.48
CA LEU A 137 5.23 1.63 1.58
C LEU A 137 4.91 2.10 0.17
N LEU A 138 3.64 2.00 -0.22
CA LEU A 138 3.18 2.16 -1.60
C LEU A 138 2.37 3.45 -1.74
N ASP A 139 2.90 4.45 -2.43
CA ASP A 139 2.29 5.78 -2.49
C ASP A 139 1.49 6.03 -3.78
N GLY A 140 0.22 6.40 -3.64
CA GLY A 140 -0.63 6.95 -4.70
C GLY A 140 -1.27 5.92 -5.61
N LEU A 141 -2.06 4.99 -5.06
CA LEU A 141 -2.80 4.01 -5.88
C LEU A 141 -3.78 4.69 -6.85
N ASP A 142 -4.44 5.75 -6.39
CA ASP A 142 -5.43 6.53 -7.15
C ASP A 142 -4.85 7.24 -8.38
N GLU A 143 -3.53 7.36 -8.43
CA GLU A 143 -2.81 8.06 -9.49
C GLU A 143 -2.52 7.14 -10.69
N LEU A 144 -2.88 5.85 -10.61
CA LEU A 144 -2.87 4.97 -11.76
C LEU A 144 -4.08 5.25 -12.68
N PRO A 145 -3.88 5.19 -14.01
CA PRO A 145 -4.96 5.34 -14.99
C PRO A 145 -6.10 4.32 -14.77
N SER A 146 -7.34 4.80 -14.68
CA SER A 146 -8.51 3.93 -14.50
C SER A 146 -9.35 3.70 -15.76
N ASN A 147 -9.14 4.52 -16.80
CA ASN A 147 -9.96 4.55 -18.00
C ASN A 147 -9.09 4.44 -19.27
N VAL A 148 -8.27 3.40 -19.38
CA VAL A 148 -7.43 3.20 -20.57
C VAL A 148 -8.18 2.34 -21.57
N SER A 149 -8.49 2.88 -22.75
CA SER A 149 -9.07 2.12 -23.85
C SER A 149 -8.02 1.19 -24.47
N LYS A 150 -8.32 -0.11 -24.57
CA LYS A 150 -7.60 -0.97 -25.52
C LYS A 150 -7.74 -0.37 -26.92
N ARG A 151 -6.65 -0.37 -27.68
CA ARG A 151 -6.37 0.38 -28.92
C ARG A 151 -7.28 0.08 -30.14
N SER A 152 -8.59 -0.10 -29.96
CA SER A 152 -9.57 -0.09 -31.04
C SER A 152 -10.40 1.18 -30.97
N GLU A 153 -10.48 1.93 -32.08
CA GLU A 153 -11.40 3.06 -32.29
C GLU A 153 -12.87 2.60 -32.36
N SER A 154 -13.24 1.59 -31.58
CA SER A 154 -14.59 1.06 -31.47
C SER A 154 -15.26 1.61 -30.21
N ARG A 155 -16.57 1.86 -30.31
CA ARG A 155 -17.40 2.32 -29.17
C ARG A 155 -17.51 1.28 -28.03
N ASP A 156 -17.03 0.06 -28.27
CA ASP A 156 -17.07 -1.08 -27.35
C ASP A 156 -15.67 -1.48 -26.80
N ALA A 157 -14.66 -0.61 -26.92
CA ALA A 157 -13.33 -0.90 -26.41
C ALA A 157 -13.37 -1.15 -24.89
N GLU A 158 -12.86 -2.32 -24.46
CA GLU A 158 -12.74 -2.67 -23.05
C GLU A 158 -11.93 -1.59 -22.31
N ILE A 159 -12.55 -0.97 -21.31
CA ILE A 159 -11.91 0.00 -20.43
C ILE A 159 -11.09 -0.76 -19.40
N ILE A 160 -9.79 -0.50 -19.38
CA ILE A 160 -8.86 -1.11 -18.43
C ILE A 160 -8.60 -0.14 -17.28
N ASP A 161 -8.78 -0.65 -16.07
CA ASP A 161 -8.38 0.02 -14.84
C ASP A 161 -7.04 -0.53 -14.33
N TYR A 162 -5.97 0.25 -14.46
CA TYR A 162 -4.63 -0.17 -14.05
C TYR A 162 -4.52 -0.39 -12.54
N ARG A 163 -5.39 0.22 -11.73
CA ARG A 163 -5.43 0.01 -10.28
C ARG A 163 -5.78 -1.44 -9.96
N VAL A 164 -6.78 -1.98 -10.66
CA VAL A 164 -7.22 -3.38 -10.50
C VAL A 164 -6.09 -4.34 -10.88
N HIS A 165 -5.40 -4.06 -11.98
CA HIS A 165 -4.27 -4.88 -12.41
C HIS A 165 -3.09 -4.80 -11.45
N PHE A 166 -2.76 -3.61 -10.95
CA PHE A 166 -1.73 -3.46 -9.94
C PHE A 166 -2.05 -4.24 -8.67
N LEU A 167 -3.28 -4.13 -8.15
CA LEU A 167 -3.72 -4.87 -6.96
C LEU A 167 -3.73 -6.39 -7.19
N SER A 168 -4.11 -6.85 -8.39
CA SER A 168 -4.02 -8.26 -8.77
C SER A 168 -2.58 -8.76 -8.76
N LYS A 169 -1.66 -8.04 -9.40
CA LYS A 169 -0.24 -8.40 -9.42
C LYS A 169 0.39 -8.33 -8.03
N LEU A 170 -0.01 -7.35 -7.21
CA LEU A 170 0.37 -7.27 -5.81
C LEU A 170 -0.12 -8.51 -5.05
N SER A 171 -1.37 -8.92 -5.25
CA SER A 171 -1.92 -10.12 -4.61
C SER A 171 -1.16 -11.39 -4.99
N ASP A 172 -0.85 -11.57 -6.27
CA ASP A 172 -0.05 -12.70 -6.74
C ASP A 172 1.34 -12.69 -6.10
N PHE A 173 1.98 -11.51 -6.03
CA PHE A 173 3.25 -11.34 -5.34
C PHE A 173 3.17 -11.71 -3.85
N LEU A 174 2.13 -11.26 -3.13
CA LEU A 174 1.96 -11.57 -1.70
C LEU A 174 1.71 -13.06 -1.44
N ARG A 175 0.96 -13.75 -2.31
CA ARG A 175 0.69 -15.19 -2.18
C ARG A 175 1.95 -16.04 -2.29
N ASN A 176 2.98 -15.54 -2.99
CA ASN A 176 4.26 -16.22 -3.17
C ASN A 176 5.25 -15.93 -2.03
N LEU A 177 4.86 -15.17 -1.01
CA LEU A 177 5.69 -14.84 0.16
C LEU A 177 5.08 -15.40 1.44
N ASN A 178 5.92 -15.56 2.47
CA ASN A 178 5.43 -15.89 3.80
C ASN A 178 4.59 -14.71 4.34
N PRO A 179 3.29 -14.92 4.65
CA PRO A 179 2.40 -13.83 5.06
C PRO A 179 2.83 -13.16 6.37
N ASN A 180 3.56 -13.86 7.24
CA ASN A 180 4.08 -13.31 8.50
C ASN A 180 5.30 -12.42 8.30
N ASN A 181 5.95 -12.51 7.13
CA ASN A 181 7.13 -11.72 6.80
C ASN A 181 6.80 -10.50 5.95
N ILE A 182 5.54 -10.15 5.76
CA ILE A 182 5.16 -9.02 4.91
C ILE A 182 4.20 -8.07 5.60
N SER A 183 4.53 -6.79 5.51
CA SER A 183 3.67 -5.69 5.96
C SER A 183 3.59 -4.63 4.87
N ILE A 184 2.45 -3.97 4.76
CA ILE A 184 2.12 -3.03 3.69
C ILE A 184 1.41 -1.82 4.27
N VAL A 185 1.84 -0.63 3.87
CA VAL A 185 1.09 0.61 4.04
C VAL A 185 0.95 1.25 2.67
N MET A 186 -0.27 1.43 2.21
CA MET A 186 -0.56 2.04 0.91
C MET A 186 -1.31 3.35 1.10
N THR A 187 -1.12 4.34 0.23
CA THR A 187 -1.95 5.56 0.22
C THR A 187 -2.92 5.56 -0.96
N CYS A 188 -4.10 6.13 -0.74
CA CYS A 188 -5.10 6.31 -1.79
C CYS A 188 -6.01 7.52 -1.49
N ARG A 189 -6.57 8.17 -2.52
CA ARG A 189 -7.61 9.21 -2.34
C ARG A 189 -8.93 8.62 -1.87
N ASN A 190 -9.64 9.41 -1.06
CA ASN A 190 -11.00 9.09 -0.65
C ASN A 190 -11.93 8.92 -1.87
N GLY A 191 -12.80 7.91 -1.86
CA GLY A 191 -13.73 7.61 -2.97
C GLY A 191 -13.14 6.84 -4.18
N THR A 192 -11.83 6.54 -4.19
CA THR A 192 -11.21 5.74 -5.26
C THR A 192 -11.49 4.24 -5.08
N LEU A 193 -11.54 3.78 -3.83
CA LEU A 193 -11.74 2.37 -3.45
C LEU A 193 -13.19 2.03 -3.07
N VAL A 194 -14.04 3.04 -2.89
CA VAL A 194 -15.44 2.86 -2.49
C VAL A 194 -16.30 3.69 -3.44
N LYS A 195 -16.97 3.04 -4.39
CA LYS A 195 -18.14 3.64 -5.04
C LYS A 195 -19.39 3.18 -4.27
N LYS A 196 -20.19 4.16 -3.83
CA LYS A 196 -21.52 3.95 -3.25
C LYS A 196 -22.40 3.06 -4.13
#